data_AF-A0A2M8QXU7-F1
#
_entry.id   AF-A0A2M8QXU7-F1
#
_cell.length_a   1.000
_cell.length_b   1.000
_cell.length_c   1.000
_cell.angle_alpha   90.00
_cell.angle_beta   90.00
_cell.angle_gamma   90.00
#
_symmetry.space_group_name_H-M   'P 1'
#
loop_
_entity.id
_entity.type
_entity.pdbx_description
1 polymer ?
#
loop_
_entity_poly.entity_id
_entity_poly.type
_entity_poly.pdbx_seq_one_letter_code
_entity_poly.pdbx_strand_id
1 'polypeptide(L)'
;MADLIVGLDSWIVQDGNYGDFVQATKVSFALEFCPVITLPGSGPHDRKAPSITHRFDSSYDIVAQVVHAHDDWWVLDAGLLMYCDGKPPDNARLGAWLGGLVFIGVDPFFYFESHAHLPGAPAMVYDWKIEKIEVETGPFIETKPKHFERDPEKRGWKEVARTDAWHDDGGYLLHCTRLDGPRLPKSRSHP
;
A
#
# COMPACT_ATOMS: atom_id res chain seq x y z
N MET A 1 -8.51 -10.02 -13.36
CA MET A 1 -7.25 -10.02 -12.59
C MET A 1 -6.78 -8.58 -12.55
N ALA A 2 -6.39 -8.08 -11.39
CA ALA A 2 -5.96 -6.68 -11.23
C ALA A 2 -4.44 -6.69 -11.05
N ASP A 3 -3.75 -5.98 -11.95
CA ASP A 3 -2.30 -5.78 -11.87
C ASP A 3 -2.04 -4.45 -11.15
N LEU A 4 -1.07 -4.46 -10.25
CA LEU A 4 -0.76 -3.34 -9.37
C LEU A 4 0.74 -3.23 -9.13
N ILE A 5 1.25 -2.01 -9.06
CA ILE A 5 2.60 -1.71 -8.60
C ILE A 5 2.48 -1.25 -7.16
N VAL A 6 3.05 -2.01 -6.23
CA VAL A 6 2.95 -1.78 -4.79
C VAL A 6 4.29 -1.30 -4.27
N GLY A 7 4.29 -0.22 -3.50
CA GLY A 7 5.48 0.27 -2.82
C GLY A 7 5.85 -0.64 -1.65
N LEU A 8 7.15 -0.84 -1.46
CA LEU A 8 7.68 -1.54 -0.30
C LEU A 8 8.89 -0.78 0.23
N ASP A 9 8.78 -0.23 1.43
CA ASP A 9 9.92 0.34 2.11
C ASP A 9 10.78 -0.78 2.71
N SER A 10 12.12 -0.64 2.64
CA SER A 10 13.04 -1.65 3.18
C SER A 10 12.81 -1.98 4.65
N TRP A 11 12.38 -1.00 5.45
CA TRP A 11 12.16 -1.23 6.88
C TRP A 11 11.04 -2.26 7.16
N ILE A 12 10.07 -2.41 6.25
CA ILE A 12 8.99 -3.40 6.34
C ILE A 12 9.52 -4.84 6.24
N VAL A 13 10.67 -5.05 5.61
CA VAL A 13 11.35 -6.36 5.57
C VAL A 13 12.33 -6.47 6.73
N GLN A 14 13.01 -5.37 7.09
CA GLN A 14 14.00 -5.35 8.18
C GLN A 14 13.38 -5.56 9.57
N ASP A 15 12.11 -5.20 9.77
CA ASP A 15 11.40 -5.43 11.03
C ASP A 15 11.19 -6.93 11.35
N GLY A 16 11.35 -7.81 10.35
CA GLY A 16 11.24 -9.26 10.45
C GLY A 16 9.83 -9.83 10.31
N ASN A 17 8.81 -9.00 10.07
CA ASN A 17 7.43 -9.45 9.84
C ASN A 17 7.25 -10.06 8.44
N TYR A 18 7.99 -9.53 7.45
CA TYR A 18 8.11 -10.11 6.12
C TYR A 18 9.53 -10.63 5.87
N GLY A 19 9.62 -11.75 5.15
CA GLY A 19 10.87 -12.16 4.51
C GLY A 19 11.10 -11.38 3.23
N ASP A 20 12.23 -11.62 2.58
CA ASP A 20 12.49 -11.06 1.25
C ASP A 20 11.43 -11.49 0.23
N PHE A 21 11.00 -10.54 -0.59
CA PHE A 21 10.13 -10.80 -1.72
C PHE A 21 10.97 -11.31 -2.89
N VAL A 22 10.46 -12.31 -3.60
CA VAL A 22 11.16 -12.96 -4.72
C VAL A 22 10.25 -12.99 -5.94
N GLN A 23 10.81 -12.69 -7.10
CA GLN A 23 10.08 -12.74 -8.37
C GLN A 23 9.50 -14.15 -8.63
N ALA A 24 8.34 -14.18 -9.29
CA ALA A 24 7.56 -15.37 -9.63
C ALA A 24 7.05 -16.18 -8.42
N THR A 25 7.11 -15.62 -7.21
CA THR A 25 6.55 -16.26 -6.00
C THR A 25 5.15 -15.77 -5.68
N LYS A 26 4.45 -16.54 -4.83
CA LYS A 26 3.17 -16.16 -4.26
C LYS A 26 3.37 -15.69 -2.84
N VAL A 27 2.78 -14.55 -2.51
CA VAL A 27 2.85 -13.93 -1.19
C VAL A 27 1.47 -13.40 -0.78
N SER A 28 1.27 -13.18 0.51
CA SER A 28 0.02 -12.66 1.04
C SER A 28 0.29 -11.40 1.86
N PHE A 29 -0.38 -10.31 1.54
CA PHE A 29 -0.33 -9.07 2.32
C PHE A 29 -1.62 -8.25 2.12
N ALA A 30 -1.92 -7.41 3.11
CA ALA A 30 -2.90 -6.34 2.95
C ALA A 30 -2.23 -5.10 2.33
N LEU A 31 -3.04 -4.19 1.82
CA LEU A 31 -2.55 -2.96 1.21
C LEU A 31 -2.81 -1.78 2.13
N GLU A 32 -1.79 -0.98 2.36
CA GLU A 32 -1.96 0.35 2.92
C GLU A 32 -2.05 1.40 1.81
N PHE A 33 -2.62 2.56 2.14
CA PHE A 33 -2.52 3.75 1.32
C PHE A 33 -2.08 4.96 2.15
N CYS A 34 -1.30 5.82 1.51
CA CYS A 34 -0.84 7.09 2.08
C CYS A 34 -1.30 8.23 1.16
N PRO A 35 -2.24 9.10 1.58
CA PRO A 35 -2.69 10.22 0.76
C PRO A 35 -1.61 11.30 0.67
N VAL A 36 -1.32 11.79 -0.54
CA VAL A 36 -0.31 12.87 -0.74
C VAL A 36 -0.79 14.19 -0.13
N ILE A 37 -2.09 14.44 -0.24
CA ILE A 37 -2.83 15.55 0.35
C ILE A 37 -4.16 15.00 0.87
N THR A 38 -4.84 15.73 1.75
CA THR A 38 -6.20 15.37 2.19
C THR A 38 -7.10 15.11 0.98
N LEU A 39 -7.64 13.91 0.89
CA LEU A 39 -8.49 13.51 -0.23
C LEU A 39 -9.80 14.31 -0.20
N PRO A 40 -10.10 15.14 -1.21
CA PRO A 40 -11.38 15.84 -1.26
C PRO A 40 -12.55 14.88 -1.41
N GLY A 41 -13.74 15.33 -0.99
CA GLY A 41 -14.98 14.62 -1.29
C GLY A 41 -15.26 14.63 -2.80
N SER A 42 -15.56 13.47 -3.38
CA SER A 42 -16.09 13.38 -4.74
C SER A 42 -17.54 13.87 -4.72
N GLY A 43 -17.85 14.90 -5.51
CA GLY A 43 -19.17 15.52 -5.51
C GLY A 43 -20.30 14.51 -5.82
N PRO A 44 -21.54 14.75 -5.36
CA PRO A 44 -22.66 13.81 -5.51
C PRO A 44 -23.03 13.45 -6.96
N HIS A 45 -22.54 14.21 -7.94
CA HIS A 45 -22.77 14.04 -9.37
C HIS A 45 -21.59 13.40 -10.12
N ASP A 46 -20.42 13.28 -9.50
CA ASP A 46 -19.26 12.66 -10.10
C ASP A 46 -19.22 11.17 -9.73
N ARG A 47 -19.31 10.33 -10.76
CA ARG A 47 -19.16 8.87 -10.79
C ARG A 47 -18.96 8.21 -9.41
N LYS A 48 -20.04 7.67 -8.85
CA LYS A 48 -20.01 6.68 -7.73
C LYS A 48 -19.54 5.30 -8.20
N ALA A 49 -18.53 5.25 -9.05
CA ALA A 49 -17.93 4.03 -9.54
C ALA A 49 -16.49 3.98 -9.03
N PRO A 50 -16.10 2.94 -8.28
CA PRO A 50 -14.74 2.83 -7.80
C PRO A 50 -13.76 2.80 -8.98
N SER A 51 -12.64 3.52 -8.87
CA SER A 51 -11.61 3.50 -9.89
C SER A 51 -10.22 3.68 -9.30
N ILE A 52 -9.25 3.09 -9.98
CA ILE A 52 -7.82 3.20 -9.70
C ILE A 52 -7.09 3.43 -11.02
N THR A 53 -6.31 4.50 -11.12
CA THR A 53 -5.54 4.85 -12.32
C THR A 53 -4.09 5.06 -11.93
N HIS A 54 -3.21 4.19 -12.44
CA HIS A 54 -1.77 4.31 -12.22
C HIS A 54 -1.23 5.63 -12.80
N ARG A 55 -0.35 6.28 -12.04
CA ARG A 55 0.33 7.51 -12.47
C ARG A 55 1.81 7.29 -12.67
N PHE A 56 2.51 6.91 -11.62
CA PHE A 56 3.94 6.64 -11.60
C PHE A 56 4.29 5.85 -10.35
N ASP A 57 5.37 5.08 -10.37
CA ASP A 57 5.81 4.26 -9.22
C ASP A 57 4.64 3.47 -8.60
N SER A 58 4.39 3.61 -7.30
CA SER A 58 3.22 3.08 -6.58
C SER A 58 2.11 4.12 -6.34
N SER A 59 2.07 5.18 -7.17
CA SER A 59 1.12 6.29 -7.05
C SER A 59 -0.07 6.14 -7.98
N TYR A 60 -1.26 6.41 -7.45
CA TYR A 60 -2.54 6.20 -8.13
C TYR A 60 -3.50 7.35 -7.88
N ASP A 61 -4.18 7.78 -8.94
CA ASP A 61 -5.43 8.52 -8.77
C ASP A 61 -6.57 7.55 -8.52
N ILE A 62 -7.32 7.78 -7.44
CA ILE A 62 -8.42 6.93 -7.03
C ILE A 62 -9.74 7.70 -6.96
N VAL A 63 -10.83 6.96 -7.15
CA VAL A 63 -12.17 7.32 -6.67
C VAL A 63 -12.65 6.13 -5.85
N ALA A 64 -12.90 6.34 -4.57
CA ALA A 64 -13.13 5.26 -3.62
C ALA A 64 -14.21 5.60 -2.61
N GLN A 65 -14.91 4.57 -2.15
CA GLN A 65 -15.86 4.70 -1.04
C GLN A 65 -15.17 4.37 0.28
N VAL A 66 -15.43 5.17 1.32
CA VAL A 66 -15.06 4.82 2.70
C VAL A 66 -15.97 3.69 3.17
N VAL A 67 -15.41 2.50 3.36
CA VAL A 67 -16.16 1.28 3.75
C VAL A 67 -15.96 0.89 5.22
N HIS A 68 -14.97 1.50 5.86
CA HIS A 68 -14.71 1.37 7.30
C HIS A 68 -14.05 2.64 7.83
N ALA A 69 -14.41 3.06 9.03
CA ALA A 69 -13.80 4.17 9.72
C ALA A 69 -13.86 3.91 11.23
N HIS A 70 -12.70 3.93 11.88
CA HIS A 70 -12.50 3.84 13.32
C HIS A 70 -11.61 5.00 13.78
N ASP A 71 -11.43 5.18 15.09
CA ASP A 71 -10.72 6.36 15.64
C ASP A 71 -9.25 6.47 15.18
N ASP A 72 -8.65 5.37 14.77
CA ASP A 72 -7.22 5.20 14.49
C ASP A 72 -6.91 4.46 13.18
N TRP A 73 -7.91 4.14 12.35
CA TRP A 73 -7.69 3.64 10.99
C TRP A 73 -8.98 3.69 10.17
N TRP A 74 -8.84 3.58 8.85
CA TRP A 74 -9.96 3.60 7.92
C TRP A 74 -9.64 2.90 6.60
N VAL A 75 -10.69 2.51 5.88
CA VAL A 75 -10.58 1.71 4.65
C VAL A 75 -11.31 2.38 3.50
N LEU A 76 -10.64 2.40 2.35
CA LEU A 76 -11.18 2.80 1.07
C LEU A 76 -11.40 1.58 0.17
N ASP A 77 -12.51 1.58 -0.57
CA ASP A 77 -12.81 0.64 -1.64
C ASP A 77 -12.78 1.35 -3.00
N ALA A 78 -11.71 1.12 -3.76
CA ALA A 78 -11.52 1.57 -5.15
C ALA A 78 -11.77 0.44 -6.18
N GLY A 79 -12.49 -0.64 -5.81
CA GLY A 79 -12.44 -1.95 -6.47
C GLY A 79 -11.34 -2.86 -5.91
N LEU A 80 -10.63 -2.34 -4.91
CA LEU A 80 -9.56 -2.93 -4.14
C LEU A 80 -9.60 -2.27 -2.76
N LEU A 81 -9.55 -3.08 -1.70
CA LEU A 81 -9.53 -2.57 -0.34
C LEU A 81 -8.11 -2.21 0.05
N MET A 82 -7.96 -1.02 0.60
CA MET A 82 -6.72 -0.49 1.15
C MET A 82 -7.05 0.33 2.38
N TYR A 83 -6.18 0.28 3.38
CA TYR A 83 -6.38 1.00 4.63
C TYR A 83 -5.33 2.08 4.84
N CYS A 84 -5.66 3.08 5.64
CA CYS A 84 -4.70 4.03 6.15
C CYS A 84 -4.71 3.90 7.66
N ASP A 85 -3.52 3.67 8.22
CA ASP A 85 -3.30 3.77 9.66
C ASP A 85 -3.39 5.24 10.09
N GLY A 86 -3.98 5.49 11.25
CA GLY A 86 -4.21 6.82 11.80
C GLY A 86 -5.63 7.33 11.67
N LYS A 87 -5.89 8.44 12.38
CA LYS A 87 -7.20 9.04 12.50
C LYS A 87 -7.76 9.45 11.13
N PRO A 88 -8.99 9.04 10.77
CA PRO A 88 -9.63 9.47 9.53
C PRO A 88 -9.83 10.99 9.50
N PRO A 89 -9.62 11.65 8.34
CA PRO A 89 -9.97 13.07 8.22
C PRO A 89 -11.49 13.27 8.36
N ASP A 90 -11.93 14.48 8.70
CA ASP A 90 -13.34 14.79 9.02
C ASP A 90 -14.35 14.43 7.91
N ASN A 91 -13.88 14.39 6.66
CA ASN A 91 -14.66 14.03 5.48
C ASN A 91 -14.65 12.52 5.16
N ALA A 92 -13.80 11.71 5.80
CA ALA A 92 -13.73 10.26 5.64
C ALA A 92 -14.75 9.54 6.53
N ARG A 93 -16.04 9.79 6.27
CA ARG A 93 -17.15 9.14 6.97
C ARG A 93 -17.59 7.88 6.24
N LEU A 94 -18.07 6.87 6.96
CA LEU A 94 -18.63 5.66 6.35
C LEU A 94 -19.62 5.99 5.24
N GLY A 95 -19.41 5.42 4.06
CA GLY A 95 -20.21 5.62 2.85
C GLY A 95 -19.82 6.86 2.01
N ALA A 96 -18.97 7.75 2.52
CA ALA A 96 -18.48 8.90 1.78
C ALA A 96 -17.61 8.46 0.59
N TRP A 97 -17.63 9.26 -0.47
CA TRP A 97 -16.79 9.05 -1.65
C TRP A 97 -15.67 10.08 -1.64
N LEU A 98 -14.43 9.60 -1.73
CA LEU A 98 -13.24 10.42 -1.78
C LEU A 98 -12.47 10.11 -3.06
N GLY A 99 -11.71 11.09 -3.54
CA GLY A 99 -10.82 10.85 -4.67
C GLY A 99 -9.62 11.77 -4.66
N GLY A 100 -8.55 11.32 -5.32
CA GLY A 100 -7.28 12.02 -5.37
C GLY A 100 -6.10 11.07 -5.48
N LEU A 101 -4.91 11.61 -5.30
CA LEU A 101 -3.65 10.90 -5.43
C LEU A 101 -3.27 10.21 -4.11
N VAL A 102 -3.01 8.91 -4.18
CA VAL A 102 -2.51 8.09 -3.06
C VAL A 102 -1.28 7.29 -3.49
N PHE A 103 -0.39 7.00 -2.54
CA PHE A 103 0.56 5.91 -2.65
C PHE A 103 -0.09 4.63 -2.14
N ILE A 104 0.17 3.49 -2.78
CA ILE A 104 -0.27 2.16 -2.32
C ILE A 104 0.95 1.33 -1.93
N GLY A 105 0.95 0.82 -0.71
CA GLY A 105 2.07 0.11 -0.11
C GLY A 105 1.69 -1.28 0.42
N VAL A 106 2.71 -2.08 0.72
CA VAL A 106 2.57 -3.30 1.52
C VAL A 106 2.25 -2.88 2.95
N ASP A 107 1.21 -3.49 3.55
CA ASP A 107 0.92 -3.36 4.99
C ASP A 107 2.17 -3.65 5.83
N PRO A 108 2.65 -2.72 6.67
CA PRO A 108 3.75 -2.92 7.62
C PRO A 108 3.41 -3.83 8.81
N PHE A 109 2.47 -4.76 8.61
CA PHE A 109 1.94 -5.72 9.57
C PHE A 109 0.93 -5.20 10.60
N PHE A 110 0.58 -3.90 10.57
CA PHE A 110 -0.44 -3.33 11.46
C PHE A 110 -1.82 -3.93 11.24
N TYR A 111 -2.17 -4.25 9.99
CA TYR A 111 -3.45 -4.89 9.74
C TYR A 111 -3.47 -6.33 10.25
N PHE A 112 -2.40 -7.11 10.02
CA PHE A 112 -2.30 -8.49 10.53
C PHE A 112 -2.31 -8.56 12.06
N GLU A 113 -1.57 -7.69 12.74
CA GLU A 113 -1.35 -7.77 14.19
C GLU A 113 -2.48 -7.14 15.01
N SER A 114 -3.10 -6.07 14.49
CA SER A 114 -4.05 -5.26 15.27
C SER A 114 -5.39 -5.10 14.56
N HIS A 115 -5.42 -4.45 13.40
CA HIS A 115 -6.69 -3.98 12.82
C HIS A 115 -7.64 -5.10 12.44
N ALA A 116 -7.13 -6.23 11.93
CA ALA A 116 -7.95 -7.38 11.56
C ALA A 116 -8.66 -8.06 12.74
N HIS A 117 -8.25 -7.77 13.98
CA HIS A 117 -8.85 -8.32 15.19
C HIS A 117 -9.94 -7.42 15.78
N LEU A 118 -10.13 -6.22 15.23
CA LEU A 118 -11.16 -5.30 15.68
C LEU A 118 -12.55 -5.74 15.17
N PRO A 119 -13.62 -5.59 15.98
CA PRO A 119 -14.98 -5.89 15.54
C PRO A 119 -15.36 -5.12 14.27
N GLY A 120 -15.86 -5.83 13.27
CA GLY A 120 -16.28 -5.22 11.99
C GLY A 120 -15.15 -4.94 11.00
N ALA A 121 -13.90 -5.30 11.32
CA ALA A 121 -12.78 -5.17 10.40
C ALA A 121 -13.05 -5.90 9.07
N PRO A 122 -12.93 -5.22 7.92
CA PRO A 122 -13.06 -5.88 6.61
C PRO A 122 -11.94 -6.90 6.41
N ALA A 123 -12.21 -7.96 5.64
CA ALA A 123 -11.18 -8.83 5.10
C ALA A 123 -10.35 -8.07 4.06
N MET A 124 -9.03 -8.02 4.22
CA MET A 124 -8.14 -7.24 3.32
C MET A 124 -6.84 -7.95 2.95
N VAL A 125 -6.60 -9.18 3.41
CA VAL A 125 -5.43 -9.94 2.96
C VAL A 125 -5.69 -10.49 1.57
N TYR A 126 -4.86 -10.11 0.61
CA TYR A 126 -4.91 -10.65 -0.75
C TYR A 126 -3.74 -11.60 -0.97
N ASP A 127 -3.95 -12.58 -1.85
CA ASP A 127 -2.89 -13.42 -2.38
C ASP A 127 -2.40 -12.83 -3.72
N TRP A 128 -1.10 -12.58 -3.81
CA TRP A 128 -0.44 -11.90 -4.92
C TRP A 128 0.59 -12.82 -5.55
N LYS A 129 0.76 -12.71 -6.86
CA LYS A 129 1.96 -13.20 -7.56
C LYS A 129 2.87 -12.01 -7.85
N ILE A 130 4.14 -12.11 -7.44
CA ILE A 130 5.15 -11.11 -7.76
C ILE A 130 5.66 -11.38 -9.17
N GLU A 131 5.39 -10.50 -10.11
CA GLU A 131 5.80 -10.64 -11.51
C GLU A 131 7.17 -10.01 -11.76
N LYS A 132 7.45 -8.89 -11.09
CA LYS A 132 8.71 -8.12 -11.23
C LYS A 132 8.97 -7.35 -9.94
N ILE A 133 10.25 -7.16 -9.61
CA ILE A 133 10.69 -6.31 -8.49
C ILE A 133 11.66 -5.28 -9.05
N GLU A 134 11.50 -4.03 -8.65
CA GLU A 134 12.47 -2.97 -8.93
C GLU A 134 12.96 -2.35 -7.62
N VAL A 135 14.25 -2.07 -7.54
CA VAL A 135 14.87 -1.31 -6.43
C VAL A 135 15.18 0.10 -6.88
N GLU A 136 14.98 1.07 -6.00
CA GLU A 136 15.27 2.47 -6.27
C GLU A 136 16.79 2.71 -6.35
N THR A 137 17.23 3.43 -7.39
CA THR A 137 18.65 3.71 -7.64
C THR A 137 19.00 5.19 -7.59
N GLY A 138 18.03 6.09 -7.36
CA GLY A 138 18.29 7.53 -7.35
C GLY A 138 19.26 7.90 -6.23
N PRO A 139 20.28 8.75 -6.43
CA PRO A 139 21.23 9.06 -5.36
C PRO A 139 20.54 9.79 -4.19
N PHE A 140 21.09 9.66 -2.98
CA PHE A 140 20.69 10.51 -1.87
C PHE A 140 21.26 11.91 -2.03
N ILE A 141 20.43 12.91 -1.70
CA ILE A 141 20.82 14.31 -1.54
C ILE A 141 20.48 14.75 -0.12
N GLU A 142 21.35 15.58 0.46
CA GLU A 142 21.10 16.19 1.77
C GLU A 142 20.12 17.35 1.57
N THR A 143 18.88 17.21 2.03
CA THR A 143 17.87 18.28 1.92
C THR A 143 17.84 19.18 3.15
N LYS A 144 18.32 18.69 4.30
CA LYS A 144 18.60 19.45 5.54
C LYS A 144 19.82 18.83 6.24
N PRO A 145 20.51 19.55 7.15
CA PRO A 145 21.66 19.00 7.85
C PRO A 145 21.38 17.62 8.47
N LYS A 146 22.11 16.59 8.05
CA LYS A 146 21.95 15.18 8.44
C LYS A 146 20.63 14.52 8.03
N HIS A 147 19.89 15.09 7.09
CA HIS A 147 18.66 14.54 6.55
C HIS A 147 18.82 14.31 5.05
N PHE A 148 18.80 13.05 4.65
CA PHE A 148 19.03 12.63 3.28
C PHE A 148 17.74 12.09 2.69
N GLU A 149 17.40 12.57 1.50
CA GLU A 149 16.26 12.10 0.72
C GLU A 149 16.75 11.69 -0.67
N ARG A 150 16.00 10.84 -1.37
CA ARG A 150 16.32 10.46 -2.74
C ARG A 150 16.13 11.66 -3.66
N ASP A 151 17.10 11.89 -4.53
CA ASP A 151 17.09 13.00 -5.50
C ASP A 151 15.90 12.82 -6.46
N PRO A 152 14.86 13.69 -6.39
CA PRO A 152 13.68 13.54 -7.21
C PRO A 152 13.98 13.76 -8.71
N GLU A 153 15.04 14.49 -9.05
CA GLU A 153 15.45 14.75 -10.44
C GLU A 153 16.25 13.59 -11.04
N LYS A 154 16.80 12.71 -10.20
CA LYS A 154 17.60 11.55 -10.61
C LYS A 154 16.97 10.23 -10.18
N ARG A 155 15.63 10.19 -10.12
CA ARG A 155 14.89 8.95 -9.87
C ARG A 155 15.26 7.89 -10.90
N GLY A 156 15.42 6.67 -10.42
CA GLY A 156 15.73 5.51 -11.24
C GLY A 156 15.32 4.24 -10.52
N TRP A 157 14.97 3.24 -11.32
CA TRP A 157 14.55 1.94 -10.88
C TRP A 157 15.36 0.89 -11.62
N LYS A 158 15.79 -0.15 -10.92
CA LYS A 158 16.51 -1.28 -11.51
C LYS A 158 15.81 -2.57 -11.14
N GLU A 159 15.54 -3.39 -12.14
CA GLU A 159 14.97 -4.71 -11.91
C GLU A 159 15.94 -5.61 -11.12
N VAL A 160 15.39 -6.31 -10.14
CA VAL A 160 16.08 -7.30 -9.31
C VAL A 160 15.21 -8.55 -9.18
N ALA A 161 15.84 -9.71 -8.99
CA ALA A 161 15.11 -10.97 -8.85
C ALA A 161 14.50 -11.16 -7.44
N ARG A 162 15.04 -10.45 -6.44
CA ARG A 162 14.62 -10.48 -5.05
C ARG A 162 14.94 -9.16 -4.35
N THR A 163 14.24 -8.84 -3.27
CA THR A 163 14.66 -7.79 -2.35
C THR A 163 15.91 -8.22 -1.60
N ASP A 164 16.73 -7.27 -1.18
CA ASP A 164 17.82 -7.45 -0.23
C ASP A 164 17.82 -6.28 0.76
N ALA A 165 16.72 -6.15 1.51
CA ALA A 165 16.41 -4.95 2.28
C ALA A 165 17.45 -4.61 3.36
N TRP A 166 18.28 -5.57 3.77
CA TRP A 166 19.37 -5.34 4.72
C TRP A 166 20.61 -4.68 4.11
N HIS A 167 20.76 -4.75 2.78
CA HIS A 167 21.92 -4.21 2.07
C HIS A 167 21.56 -3.12 1.05
N ASP A 168 20.31 -3.08 0.60
CA ASP A 168 19.81 -2.06 -0.32
C ASP A 168 19.36 -0.82 0.47
N ASP A 169 19.88 0.34 0.08
CA ASP A 169 19.57 1.61 0.74
C ASP A 169 18.23 2.24 0.29
N GLY A 170 17.42 1.58 -0.54
CA GLY A 170 16.27 2.17 -1.25
C GLY A 170 14.96 1.41 -1.05
N GLY A 171 13.84 2.03 -1.44
CA GLY A 171 12.56 1.34 -1.51
C GLY A 171 12.46 0.44 -2.75
N TYR A 172 11.39 -0.36 -2.80
CA TYR A 172 11.10 -1.25 -3.90
C TYR A 172 9.72 -0.98 -4.51
N LEU A 173 9.58 -1.37 -5.79
CA LEU A 173 8.30 -1.53 -6.46
C LEU A 173 8.06 -3.01 -6.74
N LEU A 174 6.97 -3.53 -6.20
CA LEU A 174 6.50 -4.88 -6.46
C LEU A 174 5.40 -4.84 -7.53
N HIS A 175 5.68 -5.36 -8.71
CA HIS A 175 4.67 -5.55 -9.75
C HIS A 175 3.91 -6.84 -9.44
N CYS A 176 2.65 -6.70 -9.06
CA CYS A 176 1.84 -7.77 -8.49
C CYS A 176 0.62 -8.04 -9.36
N THR A 177 0.30 -9.31 -9.55
CA THR A 177 -1.01 -9.74 -10.07
C THR A 177 -1.82 -10.33 -8.92
N ARG A 178 -3.03 -9.78 -8.71
CA ARG A 178 -3.98 -10.30 -7.71
C ARG A 178 -4.53 -11.66 -8.16
N LEU A 179 -4.40 -12.67 -7.30
CA LEU A 179 -4.84 -14.04 -7.58
C LEU A 179 -6.31 -14.27 -7.18
N ASP A 180 -6.69 -13.84 -5.98
CA ASP A 180 -8.01 -14.12 -5.40
C ASP A 180 -8.61 -12.88 -4.70
N GLY A 181 -9.83 -13.03 -4.16
CA GLY A 181 -10.49 -12.03 -3.33
C GLY A 181 -9.86 -11.89 -1.94
N PRO A 182 -10.19 -10.83 -1.19
CA PRO A 182 -9.60 -10.62 0.11
C PRO A 182 -10.13 -11.65 1.13
N ARG A 183 -9.29 -11.98 2.10
CA ARG A 183 -9.62 -12.84 3.24
C ARG A 183 -9.12 -12.22 4.54
N LEU A 184 -9.63 -12.71 5.67
CA LEU A 184 -9.04 -12.39 6.97
C LEU A 184 -7.64 -13.02 7.07
N PRO A 185 -6.76 -12.48 7.92
CA PRO A 185 -5.52 -13.15 8.29
C PRO A 185 -5.80 -14.57 8.74
N LYS A 186 -4.91 -15.51 8.40
CA LYS A 186 -4.96 -16.84 8.98
C LYS A 186 -4.64 -16.66 10.46
N SER A 187 -5.51 -17.15 11.34
CA SER A 187 -5.18 -17.23 12.76
C SER A 187 -3.86 -18.00 12.89
N ARG A 188 -2.92 -17.50 13.70
CA ARG A 188 -1.81 -18.33 14.14
C ARG A 188 -2.43 -19.52 14.86
N SER A 189 -2.46 -20.67 14.21
CA SER A 189 -2.53 -21.93 14.92
C SER A 189 -1.25 -22.00 15.75
N HIS A 190 -1.32 -21.63 17.03
CA HIS A 190 -0.28 -22.02 17.95
C HIS A 190 -0.19 -23.56 17.90
N PRO A 191 0.98 -24.14 17.59
CA PRO A 191 1.20 -25.57 17.82
C PRO A 191 1.10 -25.90 19.31
#